data_AF-F3G492-F1
#
_entry.id   AF-F3G492-F1
#
_cell.length_a   1.000
_cell.length_b   1.000
_cell.length_c   1.000
_cell.angle_alpha   90.00
_cell.angle_beta   90.00
_cell.angle_gamma   90.00
#
_symmetry.space_group_name_H-M   'P 1'
#
loop_
_entity.id
_entity.type
_entity.pdbx_description
1 polymer ?
#
loop_
_entity_poly.entity_id
_entity_poly.type
_entity_poly.pdbx_seq_one_letter_code
_entity_poly.pdbx_strand_id
1 'polypeptide(L)'
;MQHGKGRKSSADTLLQVFFLRPDSYAEDKVAHESVYVGVEAAISAMLKTLNKEHPSITTQLVALDEASLGQLSQNSLAEEQHSHAAYVRYLKNVRYVQVFETLSERSDGASLQRFIKTDASYLIIGGVGGIGLHLADYILRQGQHAHL
;
A
#
# COMPACT_ATOMS: atom_id res chain seq x y z
N MET A 1 40.73 4.95 -5.79
CA MET A 1 40.33 4.02 -4.72
C MET A 1 39.30 3.06 -5.29
N GLN A 2 39.50 1.77 -5.09
CA GLN A 2 38.95 0.70 -5.93
C GLN A 2 37.43 0.53 -5.80
N HIS A 3 36.80 0.27 -6.96
CA HIS A 3 35.47 -0.32 -7.07
C HIS A 3 35.39 -1.63 -6.27
N GLY A 4 34.57 -1.64 -5.21
CA GLY A 4 34.08 -2.87 -4.61
C GLY A 4 33.03 -3.50 -5.52
N LYS A 5 33.46 -4.34 -6.47
CA LYS A 5 32.59 -5.34 -7.09
C LYS A 5 32.18 -6.31 -5.98
N GLY A 6 31.05 -6.05 -5.35
CA GLY A 6 30.36 -7.00 -4.48
C GLY A 6 30.06 -8.25 -5.30
N ARG A 7 30.85 -9.29 -5.05
CA ARG A 7 30.62 -10.65 -5.55
C ARG A 7 29.29 -11.10 -4.96
N LYS A 8 28.19 -10.99 -5.73
CA LYS A 8 26.88 -11.54 -5.35
C LYS A 8 27.10 -13.03 -5.04
N SER A 9 26.82 -13.40 -3.80
CA SER A 9 26.89 -14.77 -3.33
C SER A 9 25.91 -15.61 -4.14
N SER A 10 26.27 -16.87 -4.41
CA SER A 10 25.51 -17.84 -5.21
C SER A 10 24.17 -18.29 -4.56
N ALA A 11 23.60 -17.51 -3.64
CA ALA A 11 22.47 -17.89 -2.78
C ALA A 11 21.37 -16.83 -2.63
N ASP A 12 21.40 -15.73 -3.39
CA ASP A 12 20.32 -14.73 -3.35
C ASP A 12 19.19 -15.17 -4.30
N THR A 13 18.09 -15.63 -3.71
CA THR A 13 16.90 -16.09 -4.46
C THR A 13 15.97 -14.92 -4.73
N LEU A 14 15.52 -14.74 -5.98
CA LEU A 14 14.46 -13.79 -6.32
C LEU A 14 13.10 -14.50 -6.37
N LEU A 15 12.18 -14.11 -5.49
CA LEU A 15 10.77 -14.49 -5.55
C LEU A 15 9.96 -13.33 -6.13
N GLN A 16 9.57 -13.46 -7.40
CA GLN A 16 8.74 -12.49 -8.09
C GLN A 16 7.32 -13.03 -8.20
N VAL A 17 6.35 -12.23 -7.76
CA VAL A 17 4.92 -12.56 -7.83
C VAL A 17 4.25 -11.59 -8.79
N PHE A 18 3.52 -12.14 -9.75
CA PHE A 18 2.70 -11.37 -10.69
C PHE A 18 1.25 -11.37 -10.22
N PHE A 19 0.66 -10.19 -10.13
CA PHE A 19 -0.73 -10.02 -9.73
C PHE A 19 -1.52 -9.34 -10.85
N LEU A 20 -2.40 -10.09 -11.50
CA LEU A 20 -3.25 -9.57 -12.57
C LEU A 20 -4.52 -8.97 -11.96
N ARG A 21 -4.77 -7.71 -12.30
CA ARG A 21 -6.02 -7.00 -12.04
C ARG A 21 -6.87 -7.05 -13.30
N PRO A 22 -8.06 -7.66 -13.27
CA PRO A 22 -8.95 -7.66 -14.42
C PRO A 22 -9.43 -6.24 -14.78
N ASP A 23 -9.48 -5.90 -16.06
CA ASP A 23 -9.86 -4.56 -16.59
C ASP A 23 -11.38 -4.32 -16.49
N SER A 24 -12.16 -5.39 -16.39
CA SER A 24 -13.60 -5.41 -16.64
C SER A 24 -14.45 -5.07 -15.41
N TYR A 25 -14.24 -3.91 -14.77
CA TYR A 25 -15.13 -3.44 -13.68
C TYR A 25 -15.36 -1.92 -13.61
N ALA A 26 -15.12 -1.18 -14.69
CA ALA A 26 -15.44 0.24 -14.77
C ALA A 26 -16.95 0.58 -14.67
N GLU A 27 -17.84 -0.42 -14.75
CA GLU A 27 -19.29 -0.21 -14.88
C GLU A 27 -20.13 -0.65 -13.65
N ASP A 28 -19.57 -1.33 -12.65
CA ASP A 28 -20.34 -1.74 -11.45
C ASP A 28 -19.69 -1.21 -10.16
N LYS A 29 -20.15 -0.03 -9.76
CA LYS A 29 -19.52 0.77 -8.71
C LYS A 29 -19.89 0.25 -7.32
N VAL A 30 -18.90 0.30 -6.42
CA VAL A 30 -18.98 0.41 -4.95
C VAL A 30 -18.51 -0.81 -4.13
N ALA A 31 -18.60 -2.06 -4.61
CA ALA A 31 -18.23 -3.23 -3.75
C ALA A 31 -16.97 -4.00 -4.18
N HIS A 32 -16.67 -4.13 -5.48
CA HIS A 32 -15.67 -5.09 -5.97
C HIS A 32 -14.25 -4.56 -6.11
N GLU A 33 -14.06 -3.24 -6.30
CA GLU A 33 -12.74 -2.61 -6.35
C GLU A 33 -11.97 -2.77 -5.02
N SER A 34 -12.70 -2.83 -3.89
CA SER A 34 -12.12 -2.90 -2.55
C SER A 34 -11.45 -4.25 -2.23
N VAL A 35 -11.96 -5.36 -2.78
CA VAL A 35 -11.48 -6.71 -2.45
C VAL A 35 -10.12 -6.99 -3.08
N TYR A 36 -9.94 -6.66 -4.36
CA TYR A 36 -8.68 -6.89 -5.06
C TYR A 36 -7.57 -5.96 -4.56
N VAL A 37 -7.91 -4.71 -4.24
CA VAL A 37 -6.96 -3.78 -3.58
C VAL A 37 -6.51 -4.36 -2.24
N GLY A 38 -7.43 -4.97 -1.47
CA GLY A 38 -7.10 -5.63 -0.20
C GLY A 38 -6.16 -6.83 -0.36
N VAL A 39 -6.44 -7.72 -1.32
CA VAL A 39 -5.60 -8.91 -1.58
C VAL A 39 -4.22 -8.52 -2.11
N GLU A 40 -4.15 -7.58 -3.05
CA GLU A 40 -2.90 -7.05 -3.58
C GLU A 40 -2.04 -6.44 -2.45
N ALA A 41 -2.66 -5.62 -1.60
CA ALA A 41 -1.98 -5.04 -0.45
C ALA A 41 -1.50 -6.10 0.54
N ALA A 42 -2.30 -7.14 0.81
CA ALA A 42 -1.92 -8.25 1.69
C ALA A 42 -0.71 -9.03 1.15
N ILE A 43 -0.70 -9.36 -0.15
CA ILE A 43 0.44 -10.04 -0.78
C ILE A 43 1.67 -9.13 -0.77
N SER A 44 1.52 -7.84 -1.08
CA SER A 44 2.61 -6.86 -1.02
C SER A 44 3.23 -6.81 0.38
N ALA A 45 2.41 -6.75 1.43
CA ALA A 45 2.85 -6.73 2.81
C ALA A 45 3.55 -8.04 3.19
N MET A 46 2.98 -9.19 2.84
CA MET A 46 3.56 -10.51 3.10
C MET A 46 4.95 -10.65 2.46
N LEU A 47 5.10 -10.26 1.19
CA LEU A 47 6.39 -10.32 0.49
C LEU A 47 7.43 -9.39 1.12
N LYS A 48 7.04 -8.15 1.44
CA LYS A 48 7.91 -7.19 2.15
C LYS A 48 8.38 -7.72 3.50
N THR A 49 7.53 -8.46 4.22
CA THR A 49 7.89 -9.11 5.49
C THR A 49 8.81 -10.30 5.25
N LEU A 50 8.52 -11.14 4.26
CA LEU A 50 9.36 -12.29 3.91
C LEU A 50 10.80 -11.86 3.60
N ASN A 51 10.98 -10.78 2.85
CA ASN A 51 12.30 -10.22 2.56
C ASN A 51 13.04 -9.76 3.84
N LYS A 52 12.32 -9.22 4.83
CA LYS A 52 12.91 -8.80 6.11
C LYS A 52 13.27 -9.98 7.00
N GLU A 53 12.44 -11.02 7.03
CA GLU A 53 12.66 -12.22 7.84
C GLU A 53 13.73 -13.14 7.24
N HIS A 54 13.81 -13.19 5.90
CA HIS A 54 14.77 -13.98 5.16
C HIS A 54 15.53 -13.10 4.15
N PRO A 55 16.59 -12.38 4.58
CA PRO A 55 17.33 -11.45 3.72
C PRO A 55 17.98 -12.07 2.48
N SER A 56 18.18 -13.40 2.44
CA SER A 56 18.64 -14.12 1.25
C SER A 56 17.57 -14.27 0.17
N ILE A 57 16.31 -13.92 0.47
CA ILE A 57 15.20 -13.94 -0.47
C ILE A 57 14.84 -12.49 -0.82
N THR A 58 15.19 -12.07 -2.03
CA THR A 58 14.67 -10.83 -2.61
C THR A 58 13.25 -11.07 -3.08
N THR A 59 12.30 -10.23 -2.68
CA THR A 59 10.90 -10.38 -3.10
C THR A 59 10.45 -9.18 -3.91
N GLN A 60 9.62 -9.41 -4.92
CA GLN A 60 8.99 -8.35 -5.69
C GLN A 60 7.55 -8.72 -6.06
N LEU A 61 6.64 -7.75 -5.88
CA LEU A 61 5.30 -7.81 -6.44
C LEU A 61 5.22 -6.96 -7.71
N VAL A 62 4.80 -7.56 -8.82
CA VAL A 62 4.52 -6.87 -10.08
C VAL A 62 3.02 -6.97 -10.34
N ALA A 63 2.29 -5.88 -10.10
CA ALA A 63 0.87 -5.78 -10.39
C ALA A 63 0.64 -5.27 -11.81
N LEU A 64 -0.30 -5.88 -12.51
CA LEU A 64 -0.58 -5.67 -13.93
C LEU A 64 -2.09 -5.48 -14.11
N ASP A 65 -2.52 -4.64 -15.04
CA ASP A 65 -3.89 -4.65 -15.56
C ASP A 65 -3.95 -5.47 -16.88
N GLU A 66 -5.15 -5.82 -17.39
CA GLU A 66 -5.23 -6.70 -18.58
C GLU A 66 -4.63 -6.03 -19.81
N ALA A 67 -4.85 -4.73 -19.99
CA ALA A 67 -4.23 -3.93 -21.03
C ALA A 67 -2.70 -4.04 -21.00
N SER A 68 -2.08 -3.93 -19.81
CA SER A 68 -0.63 -4.05 -19.66
C SER A 68 -0.17 -5.49 -19.88
N LEU A 69 -0.92 -6.50 -19.43
CA LEU A 69 -0.56 -7.90 -19.67
C LEU A 69 -0.47 -8.21 -21.17
N GLY A 70 -1.41 -7.70 -21.97
CA GLY A 70 -1.42 -7.90 -23.42
C GLY A 70 -0.34 -7.13 -24.19
N GLN A 71 0.23 -6.07 -23.59
CA GLN A 71 1.17 -5.16 -24.26
C GLN A 71 2.61 -5.24 -23.73
N LEU A 72 2.81 -5.74 -22.52
CA LEU A 72 4.12 -5.80 -21.91
C LEU A 72 5.02 -6.80 -22.64
N SER A 73 6.16 -6.31 -23.09
CA SER A 73 7.18 -7.14 -23.72
C SER A 73 7.84 -8.05 -22.67
N GLN A 74 8.33 -9.21 -23.11
CA GLN A 74 9.17 -10.08 -22.28
C GLN A 74 10.39 -9.33 -21.73
N ASN A 75 10.92 -8.36 -22.49
CA ASN A 75 12.05 -7.53 -22.05
C ASN A 75 11.67 -6.65 -20.86
N SER A 76 10.48 -6.06 -20.86
CA SER A 76 9.98 -5.24 -19.75
C SER A 76 9.81 -6.06 -18.47
N LEU A 77 9.34 -7.31 -18.57
CA LEU A 77 9.27 -8.22 -17.42
C LEU A 77 10.66 -8.67 -16.94
N ALA A 78 11.59 -8.90 -17.87
CA ALA A 78 12.97 -9.26 -17.54
C ALA A 78 13.70 -8.10 -16.83
N GLU A 79 13.45 -6.85 -17.23
CA GLU A 79 13.98 -5.67 -16.56
C GLU A 79 13.55 -5.59 -15.08
N GLU A 80 12.35 -6.06 -14.74
CA GLU A 80 11.92 -6.11 -13.33
C GLU A 80 12.75 -7.04 -12.47
N GLN A 81 13.38 -8.06 -13.04
CA GLN A 81 14.29 -8.95 -12.29
C GLN A 81 15.55 -8.23 -11.79
N HIS A 82 15.86 -7.08 -12.38
CA HIS A 82 17.00 -6.23 -12.00
C HIS A 82 16.58 -4.97 -11.24
N SER A 83 15.26 -4.74 -11.10
CA SER A 83 14.69 -3.64 -10.35
C SER A 83 14.85 -3.87 -8.85
N HIS A 84 15.18 -2.80 -8.12
CA HIS A 84 15.20 -2.81 -6.65
C HIS A 84 13.83 -2.46 -6.03
N ALA A 85 12.81 -2.18 -6.86
CA ALA A 85 11.50 -1.83 -6.37
C ALA A 85 10.76 -3.08 -5.87
N ALA A 86 10.45 -3.13 -4.57
CA ALA A 86 9.72 -4.25 -3.96
C ALA A 86 8.26 -4.37 -4.43
N TYR A 87 7.68 -3.28 -4.94
CA TYR A 87 6.33 -3.25 -5.50
C TYR A 87 6.28 -2.32 -6.71
N VAL A 88 5.84 -2.88 -7.84
CA VAL A 88 5.69 -2.22 -9.13
C VAL A 88 4.29 -2.45 -9.63
N ARG A 89 3.69 -1.41 -10.21
CA ARG A 89 2.35 -1.49 -10.79
C ARG A 89 2.38 -0.97 -12.21
N TYR A 90 1.90 -1.77 -13.15
CA TYR A 90 1.59 -1.33 -14.50
C TYR A 90 0.10 -1.00 -14.59
N LEU A 91 -0.19 0.19 -15.09
CA LEU A 91 -1.55 0.65 -15.38
C LEU A 91 -1.56 1.26 -16.78
N LYS A 92 -2.35 0.70 -17.69
CA LYS A 92 -2.43 1.09 -19.10
C LYS A 92 -1.04 1.18 -19.74
N ASN A 93 -0.22 0.17 -19.50
CA ASN A 93 1.17 0.05 -19.96
C ASN A 93 2.14 1.10 -19.39
N VAL A 94 1.74 1.86 -18.36
CA VAL A 94 2.60 2.81 -17.65
C VAL A 94 3.08 2.19 -16.35
N ARG A 95 4.40 2.23 -16.13
CA ARG A 95 5.05 1.70 -14.93
C ARG A 95 5.04 2.69 -13.78
N TYR A 96 4.55 2.26 -12.62
CA TYR A 96 4.57 2.99 -11.37
C TYR A 96 5.34 2.22 -10.31
N VAL A 97 6.08 2.95 -9.47
CA VAL A 97 6.76 2.40 -8.30
C VAL A 97 6.21 3.05 -7.05
N GLN A 98 6.10 2.29 -5.96
CA GLN A 98 5.69 2.85 -4.68
C GLN A 98 6.86 3.62 -4.05
N VAL A 99 6.62 4.89 -3.73
CA VAL A 99 7.56 5.77 -3.04
C VAL A 99 6.88 6.38 -1.82
N PHE A 100 7.68 6.74 -0.81
CA PHE A 100 7.21 7.57 0.30
C PHE A 100 7.51 9.03 -0.02
N GLU A 101 6.50 9.87 0.16
CA GLU A 101 6.60 11.31 -0.08
C GLU A 101 6.24 12.05 1.20
N THR A 102 6.96 13.12 1.50
CA THR A 102 6.63 14.00 2.62
C THR A 102 5.36 14.76 2.29
N LEU A 103 4.33 14.62 3.12
CA LEU A 103 3.16 15.49 3.03
C LEU A 103 3.53 16.86 3.62
N SER A 104 3.34 17.93 2.85
CA SER A 104 3.40 19.29 3.37
C SER A 104 2.38 19.44 4.49
N GLU A 105 2.73 20.21 5.54
CA GLU A 105 1.80 20.50 6.64
C GLU A 105 0.48 21.05 6.08
N ARG A 106 -0.61 20.31 6.26
CA ARG A 106 -1.95 20.81 5.96
C ARG A 106 -2.26 21.91 6.98
N SER A 107 -2.49 23.12 6.50
CA SER A 107 -2.73 24.33 7.29
C SER A 107 -4.15 24.44 7.86
N ASP A 108 -4.90 23.35 7.90
CA ASP A 108 -6.31 23.33 8.24
C ASP A 108 -6.62 22.34 9.36
N GLY A 109 -6.03 22.55 10.53
CA GLY A 109 -6.51 21.95 11.79
C GLY A 109 -8.00 22.23 12.09
N ALA A 110 -8.59 23.22 11.42
CA ALA A 110 -10.01 23.54 11.46
C ALA A 110 -10.91 22.51 10.76
N SER A 111 -10.40 21.71 9.80
CA SER A 111 -11.24 20.75 9.05
C SER A 111 -11.51 19.46 9.83
N LEU A 112 -10.64 19.08 10.79
CA LEU A 112 -10.85 17.92 11.67
C LEU A 112 -11.98 18.10 12.68
N GLN A 113 -12.20 19.33 13.17
CA GLN A 113 -13.31 19.65 14.09
C GLN A 113 -14.69 19.36 13.47
N ARG A 114 -14.78 19.31 12.14
CA ARG A 114 -16.04 19.10 11.41
C ARG A 114 -16.52 17.65 11.38
N PHE A 115 -15.68 16.67 11.73
CA PHE A 115 -16.02 15.25 11.61
C PHE A 115 -16.69 14.67 12.85
N ILE A 116 -16.48 15.26 14.02
CA ILE A 116 -17.11 14.82 15.27
C ILE A 116 -18.44 15.56 15.42
N LYS A 117 -19.54 14.80 15.44
CA LYS A 117 -20.90 15.31 15.59
C LYS A 117 -21.26 15.30 17.07
N THR A 118 -21.98 16.32 17.50
CA THR A 118 -22.66 16.31 18.79
C THR A 118 -23.77 15.28 18.80
N ASP A 119 -24.07 14.76 20.00
CA ASP A 119 -25.21 13.85 20.25
C ASP A 119 -25.25 12.62 19.32
N ALA A 120 -24.08 12.10 18.98
CA ALA A 120 -23.91 10.92 18.14
C ALA A 120 -23.29 9.75 18.90
N SER A 121 -23.71 8.54 18.56
CA SER A 121 -23.12 7.30 19.08
C SER A 121 -22.01 6.81 18.15
N TYR A 122 -20.86 6.44 18.72
CA TYR A 122 -19.69 5.95 17.98
C TYR A 122 -19.32 4.53 18.43
N LEU A 123 -19.05 3.64 17.47
CA LEU A 123 -18.50 2.30 17.74
C LEU A 123 -16.99 2.31 17.48
N ILE A 124 -16.19 1.94 18.48
CA ILE A 124 -14.73 1.83 18.38
C ILE A 124 -14.34 0.35 18.50
N ILE A 125 -13.93 -0.27 17.39
CA ILE A 125 -13.40 -1.62 17.40
C ILE A 125 -12.01 -1.62 18.05
N GLY A 126 -11.78 -2.51 19.02
CA GLY A 126 -10.57 -2.49 19.84
C GLY A 126 -10.51 -1.28 20.80
N GLY A 127 -11.67 -0.68 21.15
CA GLY A 127 -11.76 0.57 21.91
C GLY A 127 -11.14 0.55 23.32
N VAL A 128 -10.94 -0.63 23.91
CA VAL A 128 -10.27 -0.78 25.20
C VAL A 128 -8.73 -0.81 25.11
N GLY A 129 -8.17 -0.76 23.90
CA GLY A 129 -6.71 -0.69 23.69
C GLY A 129 -6.16 0.73 23.80
N GLY A 130 -4.84 0.87 23.84
CA GLY A 130 -4.17 2.16 24.06
C GLY A 130 -4.60 3.27 23.09
N ILE A 131 -4.64 2.97 21.78
CA ILE A 131 -5.11 3.93 20.77
C ILE A 131 -6.61 4.19 20.89
N GLY A 132 -7.41 3.14 21.16
CA GLY A 132 -8.86 3.22 21.26
C GLY A 132 -9.33 4.13 22.40
N LEU A 133 -8.68 4.04 23.56
CA LEU A 133 -8.99 4.89 24.72
C LEU A 133 -8.65 6.35 24.48
N HIS A 134 -7.48 6.65 23.89
CA HIS A 134 -7.13 8.03 23.52
C HIS A 134 -8.08 8.61 22.47
N LEU A 135 -8.49 7.81 21.49
CA LEU A 135 -9.48 8.23 20.51
C LEU A 135 -10.86 8.51 21.15
N ALA A 136 -11.28 7.66 22.09
CA ALA A 136 -12.53 7.86 22.83
C ALA A 136 -12.50 9.16 23.66
N ASP A 137 -11.41 9.43 24.38
CA ASP A 137 -11.21 10.67 25.13
C ASP A 137 -11.25 11.90 24.20
N TYR A 138 -10.59 11.81 23.03
CA TYR A 138 -10.65 12.88 22.03
C TYR A 138 -12.08 13.15 21.53
N ILE A 139 -12.84 12.11 21.20
CA ILE A 139 -14.23 12.25 20.74
C ILE A 139 -15.11 12.89 21.82
N LEU A 140 -14.97 12.47 23.08
CA LEU A 140 -15.74 13.03 24.20
C LEU A 140 -15.44 14.51 24.41
N ARG A 141 -14.16 14.92 24.37
CA ARG A 141 -13.77 16.34 24.52
C ARG A 141 -14.35 17.19 23.40
N GLN A 142 -14.20 16.76 22.14
CA GLN A 142 -14.70 17.53 20.99
C GLN A 142 -16.23 17.60 20.95
N GLY A 143 -16.93 16.52 21.33
CA GLY A 143 -18.39 16.49 21.42
C GLY A 143 -18.96 17.40 22.52
N GLN A 144 -18.23 17.60 23.63
CA GLN A 144 -18.62 18.52 24.70
C GLN A 144 -18.44 20.00 24.31
N HIS A 145 -17.42 20.33 23.52
CA HIS A 145 -17.11 21.71 23.12
C HIS A 145 -18.05 22.31 22.07
N ALA A 146 -18.94 21.52 21.49
CA ALA A 146 -19.91 21.99 20.48
C ALA A 146 -21.28 22.38 21.08
N HIS A 147 -21.38 22.41 22.42
CA HIS A 147 -22.52 22.94 23.18
C HIS A 147 -22.14 24.31 23.81
N LEU A 148 -21.93 25.33 22.98
CA LEU A 148 -21.81 26.74 23.38
C LEU A 148 -22.61 27.63 22.43
#